data_AF-A0A383ENB1-F1
#
_entry.id   AF-A0A383ENB1-F1
#
_cell.length_a   1.000
_cell.length_b   1.000
_cell.length_c   1.000
_cell.angle_alpha   90.00
_cell.angle_beta   90.00
_cell.angle_gamma   90.00
#
_symmetry.space_group_name_H-M   'P 1'
#
loop_
_entity.id
_entity.type
_entity.pdbx_description
1 polymer ?
#
loop_
_entity_poly.entity_id
_entity_poly.type
_entity_poly.pdbx_seq_one_letter_code
_entity_poly.pdbx_strand_id
1 'polypeptide(L)'
;PVTYIKAFDDIRNLFANQPLAKSRNYKSGFFSFNIDGGRCEHCHGEGEITVEMQFMADVHLLCEDCKGERYQDEILEIKFHNKNIADILKLTIDEAIDFFTEHKADRIALKLSPLQQVGLGYVALGQSSNTLSGGEAQRIKLASFLGKGNTPEKVLFIFDEPTTGLHFHDINKLLNSFYALIEKGHSIICIEHNMDVIKCADWVIDLGPKGGDKGGEIVFEGTPEKLIKN
;
A
#
# COMPACT_ATOMS: atom_id res chain seq x y z
N PRO A 1 1.59 0.99 -5.72
CA PRO A 1 1.90 0.72 -4.30
C PRO A 1 3.36 0.99 -3.92
N VAL A 2 4.29 0.49 -4.73
CA VAL A 2 5.74 0.51 -4.42
C VAL A 2 6.38 1.90 -4.42
N THR A 3 5.77 2.86 -5.11
CA THR A 3 6.14 4.28 -5.06
C THR A 3 5.85 4.92 -3.70
N TYR A 4 4.75 4.53 -3.02
CA TYR A 4 4.33 5.12 -1.74
C TYR A 4 5.27 4.80 -0.58
N ILE A 5 5.85 3.61 -0.57
CA ILE A 5 6.80 3.18 0.47
C ILE A 5 8.26 3.48 0.12
N LYS A 6 8.52 4.18 -0.99
CA LYS A 6 9.88 4.48 -1.51
C LYS A 6 10.76 3.24 -1.70
N ALA A 7 10.17 2.05 -1.80
CA ALA A 7 10.87 0.83 -2.18
C ALA A 7 11.26 0.88 -3.66
N PHE A 8 10.47 1.60 -4.48
CA PHE A 8 10.75 1.73 -5.90
C PHE A 8 12.10 2.37 -6.20
N ASP A 9 12.52 3.34 -5.39
CA ASP A 9 13.80 4.03 -5.57
C ASP A 9 14.98 3.05 -5.46
N ASP A 10 14.89 2.10 -4.52
CA ASP A 10 15.91 1.07 -4.35
C ASP A 10 15.90 0.05 -5.48
N ILE A 11 14.71 -0.31 -5.99
CA ILE A 11 14.57 -1.16 -7.18
C ILE A 11 15.19 -0.47 -8.40
N ARG A 12 14.88 0.80 -8.64
CA ARG A 12 15.48 1.57 -9.75
C ARG A 12 16.99 1.67 -9.64
N ASN A 13 17.51 1.87 -8.43
CA ASN A 13 18.96 1.87 -8.18
C ASN A 13 19.60 0.48 -8.39
N LEU A 14 18.89 -0.60 -8.09
CA LEU A 14 19.35 -1.97 -8.36
C LEU A 14 19.48 -2.22 -9.86
N PHE A 15 18.49 -1.80 -10.65
CA PHE A 15 18.52 -1.96 -12.12
C PHE A 15 19.58 -1.07 -12.78
N ALA A 16 19.76 0.17 -12.31
CA ALA A 16 20.84 1.04 -12.78
C ALA A 16 22.24 0.50 -12.48
N ASN A 17 22.36 -0.40 -11.50
CA ASN A 17 23.64 -1.03 -11.16
C ASN A 17 23.98 -2.28 -12.01
N GLN A 18 23.07 -2.74 -12.88
CA GLN A 18 23.33 -3.90 -13.73
C GLN A 18 24.43 -3.62 -14.76
N PRO A 19 25.22 -4.63 -15.17
CA PRO A 19 26.33 -4.44 -16.11
C PRO A 19 25.90 -3.77 -17.42
N LEU A 20 24.76 -4.19 -17.98
CA LEU A 20 24.23 -3.64 -19.23
C LEU A 20 23.79 -2.17 -19.05
N ALA A 21 23.12 -1.85 -17.93
CA ALA A 21 22.72 -0.48 -17.62
C ALA A 21 23.94 0.45 -17.48
N LYS A 22 25.00 -0.02 -16.81
CA LYS A 22 26.26 0.72 -16.67
C LYS A 22 26.96 0.95 -18.01
N SER A 23 27.00 -0.06 -18.89
CA SER A 23 27.61 0.10 -20.23
C SER A 23 26.88 1.13 -21.11
N ARG A 24 25.57 1.27 -20.92
CA ARG A 24 24.71 2.22 -21.65
C ARG A 24 24.55 3.57 -20.92
N ASN A 25 25.23 3.76 -19.78
CA ASN A 25 25.12 4.95 -18.93
C ASN A 25 23.69 5.27 -18.45
N TYR A 26 22.83 4.26 -18.32
CA TYR A 26 21.48 4.46 -17.80
C TYR A 26 21.51 4.65 -16.28
N LYS A 27 20.96 5.78 -15.84
CA LYS A 27 20.79 6.13 -14.42
C LYS A 27 19.47 5.58 -13.89
N SER A 28 19.28 5.61 -12.57
CA SER A 28 18.02 5.19 -11.93
C SER A 28 16.78 5.96 -12.40
N GLY A 29 16.95 7.15 -12.99
CA GLY A 29 15.87 7.89 -13.65
C GLY A 29 15.25 7.18 -14.84
N PHE A 30 16.04 6.46 -15.65
CA PHE A 30 15.55 5.72 -16.83
C PHE A 30 14.63 4.55 -16.46
N PHE A 31 14.75 4.05 -15.23
CA PHE A 31 13.90 3.00 -14.68
C PHE A 31 12.64 3.55 -14.00
N SER A 32 12.38 4.85 -14.09
CA SER A 32 11.16 5.48 -13.59
C SER A 32 10.13 5.60 -14.71
N PHE A 33 8.93 5.07 -14.50
CA PHE A 33 7.81 5.31 -15.42
C PHE A 33 7.23 6.73 -15.30
N ASN A 34 7.57 7.47 -14.24
CA ASN A 34 7.08 8.84 -13.99
C ASN A 34 7.95 9.95 -14.62
N ILE A 35 9.10 9.62 -15.19
CA ILE A 35 10.08 10.61 -15.67
C ILE A 35 10.47 10.25 -17.10
N ASP A 36 10.70 11.26 -17.92
CA ASP A 36 11.18 11.09 -19.29
C ASP A 36 12.54 10.37 -19.33
N GLY A 37 12.76 9.62 -20.41
CA GLY A 37 14.05 9.00 -20.73
C GLY A 37 13.97 7.49 -20.95
N GLY A 38 13.22 6.74 -20.13
CA GLY A 38 13.05 5.29 -20.32
C GLY A 38 11.61 4.78 -20.27
N ARG A 39 10.66 5.66 -19.93
CA ARG A 39 9.22 5.36 -19.99
C ARG A 39 8.74 5.30 -21.44
N CYS A 40 7.63 4.60 -21.68
CA CYS A 40 6.95 4.66 -22.96
C CYS A 40 6.43 6.08 -23.19
N GLU A 41 6.84 6.70 -24.31
CA GLU A 41 6.47 8.08 -24.66
C GLU A 41 5.00 8.20 -25.09
N HIS A 42 4.41 7.14 -25.64
CA HIS A 42 3.04 7.15 -26.13
C HIS A 42 2.00 7.24 -24.99
N CYS A 43 2.15 6.40 -23.97
CA CYS A 43 1.26 6.42 -22.79
C CYS A 43 1.87 7.18 -21.61
N HIS A 44 2.98 7.89 -21.81
CA HIS A 44 3.73 8.60 -20.76
C HIS A 44 4.02 7.77 -19.49
N GLY A 45 4.22 6.45 -19.66
CA GLY A 45 4.50 5.52 -18.56
C GLY A 45 3.28 4.97 -17.80
N GLU A 46 2.04 5.31 -18.17
CA GLU A 46 0.83 4.76 -17.53
C GLU A 46 0.59 3.29 -17.93
N GLY A 47 0.94 2.92 -19.17
CA GLY A 47 0.71 1.59 -19.75
C GLY A 47 -0.69 1.43 -20.35
N GLU A 48 -1.54 2.44 -20.18
CA GLU A 48 -2.87 2.54 -20.74
C GLU A 48 -3.11 3.94 -21.33
N ILE A 49 -4.06 4.03 -22.25
CA ILE A 49 -4.57 5.27 -22.83
C ILE A 49 -6.01 5.43 -22.38
N THR A 50 -6.30 6.54 -21.72
CA THR A 50 -7.65 6.90 -21.29
C THR A 50 -8.35 7.64 -22.42
N VAL A 51 -9.47 7.09 -22.88
CA VAL A 51 -10.34 7.73 -23.87
C VAL A 51 -11.53 8.32 -23.13
N GLU A 52 -11.59 9.66 -23.12
CA GLU A 52 -12.69 10.40 -22.52
C GLU A 52 -13.99 10.18 -23.31
N MET A 53 -15.05 9.80 -22.60
CA MET A 53 -16.37 9.57 -23.18
C MET A 53 -17.33 10.66 -22.70
N GLN A 54 -18.02 11.36 -23.61
CA GLN A 54 -18.83 12.54 -23.24
C GLN A 54 -19.99 12.28 -22.25
N PHE A 55 -20.48 11.04 -22.15
CA PHE A 55 -21.66 10.71 -21.33
C PHE A 55 -21.51 9.40 -20.54
N MET A 56 -20.31 8.81 -20.55
CA MET A 56 -20.04 7.53 -19.89
C MET A 56 -18.74 7.65 -19.08
N ALA A 57 -18.48 6.66 -18.22
CA ALA A 57 -17.18 6.54 -17.59
C ALA A 57 -16.09 6.38 -18.67
N ASP A 58 -14.94 6.97 -18.41
CA ASP A 58 -13.78 6.89 -19.31
C ASP A 58 -13.38 5.43 -19.53
N VAL A 59 -12.90 5.14 -20.75
CA VAL A 59 -12.43 3.80 -21.12
C VAL A 59 -10.92 3.79 -21.10
N HIS A 60 -10.36 2.82 -20.38
CA HIS A 60 -8.91 2.59 -20.32
C HIS A 60 -8.53 1.46 -21.28
N LEU A 61 -7.75 1.79 -22.30
CA LEU A 61 -7.25 0.84 -23.29
C LEU A 61 -5.76 0.56 -23.06
N LEU A 62 -5.36 -0.69 -23.19
CA LEU A 62 -3.94 -1.06 -23.09
C LEU A 62 -3.15 -0.32 -24.19
N CYS A 63 -2.03 0.30 -23.80
CA CYS A 63 -1.16 1.01 -24.74
C CYS A 63 -0.61 0.03 -25.80
N GLU A 64 -0.81 0.32 -27.08
CA GLU A 64 -0.39 -0.57 -28.17
C GLU A 64 1.13 -0.65 -28.32
N ASP A 65 1.82 0.47 -28.05
CA ASP A 65 3.28 0.60 -28.22
C ASP A 65 4.06 -0.22 -27.19
N CYS A 66 3.74 -0.08 -25.90
CA CYS A 66 4.43 -0.79 -24.83
C CYS A 66 3.67 -2.03 -24.33
N LYS A 67 2.47 -2.30 -24.84
CA LYS A 67 1.60 -3.43 -24.43
C LYS A 67 1.36 -3.49 -22.91
N GLY A 68 1.30 -2.33 -22.25
CA GLY A 68 1.13 -2.21 -20.81
C GLY A 68 2.42 -2.35 -19.99
N GLU A 69 3.59 -2.54 -20.61
CA GLU A 69 4.86 -2.67 -19.89
C GLU A 69 5.38 -1.33 -19.33
N ARG A 70 4.86 -0.18 -19.78
CA ARG A 70 5.19 1.19 -19.33
C ARG A 70 6.59 1.72 -19.69
N TYR A 71 7.45 0.89 -20.27
CA TYR A 71 8.82 1.24 -20.62
C TYR A 71 9.10 1.07 -22.11
N GLN A 72 10.20 1.67 -22.57
CA GLN A 72 10.76 1.41 -23.89
C GLN A 72 11.51 0.07 -23.91
N ASP A 73 11.58 -0.56 -25.10
CA ASP A 73 12.20 -1.88 -25.28
C ASP A 73 13.66 -1.94 -24.77
N GLU A 74 14.44 -0.87 -24.99
CA GLU A 74 15.84 -0.78 -24.53
C GLU A 74 16.01 -0.93 -23.02
N ILE A 75 15.01 -0.49 -22.24
CA ILE A 75 14.98 -0.61 -20.79
C ILE A 75 14.57 -2.02 -20.37
N LEU A 76 13.66 -2.64 -21.12
CA LEU A 76 13.18 -4.01 -20.87
C LEU A 76 14.25 -5.08 -21.16
N GLU A 77 15.28 -4.75 -21.94
CA GLU A 77 16.45 -5.60 -22.13
C GLU A 77 17.30 -5.77 -20.85
N ILE A 78 17.18 -4.83 -19.91
CA ILE A 78 17.97 -4.83 -18.68
C ILE A 78 17.28 -5.71 -17.65
N LYS A 79 17.96 -6.80 -17.30
CA LYS A 79 17.41 -7.84 -16.42
C LYS A 79 18.20 -7.96 -15.13
N PHE A 80 17.47 -8.22 -14.05
CA PHE A 80 17.99 -8.72 -12.79
C PHE A 80 17.45 -10.14 -12.58
N HIS A 81 18.33 -11.14 -12.55
CA HIS A 81 17.95 -12.55 -12.46
C HIS A 81 16.82 -12.96 -13.42
N ASN A 82 17.01 -12.69 -14.72
CA ASN A 82 16.08 -12.97 -15.82
C ASN A 82 14.74 -12.20 -15.83
N LYS A 83 14.49 -11.30 -14.86
CA LYS A 83 13.32 -10.41 -14.86
C LYS A 83 13.71 -8.99 -15.20
N ASN A 84 12.97 -8.35 -16.10
CA ASN A 84 13.12 -6.92 -16.35
C ASN A 84 12.32 -6.11 -15.32
N ILE A 85 12.39 -4.77 -15.38
CA ILE A 85 11.70 -3.93 -14.40
C ILE A 85 10.17 -4.05 -14.46
N ALA A 86 9.60 -4.26 -15.65
CA ALA A 86 8.15 -4.42 -15.81
C ALA A 86 7.68 -5.77 -15.24
N ASP A 87 8.47 -6.83 -15.40
CA ASP A 87 8.23 -8.14 -14.77
C ASP A 87 8.22 -8.03 -13.25
N ILE A 88 9.15 -7.25 -12.68
CA ILE A 88 9.17 -6.98 -11.23
C ILE A 88 7.92 -6.24 -10.79
N LEU A 89 7.46 -5.25 -11.55
CA LEU A 89 6.23 -4.50 -11.22
C LEU A 89 4.95 -5.36 -11.26
N LYS A 90 4.97 -6.49 -11.98
CA LYS A 90 3.86 -7.44 -12.03
C LYS A 90 3.84 -8.42 -10.86
N LEU A 91 4.94 -8.59 -10.14
CA LEU A 91 4.99 -9.46 -8.95
C LEU A 91 4.05 -8.91 -7.88
N THR A 92 3.41 -9.83 -7.16
CA THR A 92 2.75 -9.52 -5.89
C THR A 92 3.79 -9.13 -4.84
N ILE A 93 3.35 -8.48 -3.77
CA ILE A 93 4.25 -8.10 -2.67
C ILE A 93 4.89 -9.33 -2.03
N ASP A 94 4.14 -10.42 -1.85
CA ASP A 94 4.67 -11.68 -1.31
C ASP A 94 5.75 -12.27 -2.23
N GLU A 95 5.46 -12.43 -3.52
CA GLU A 95 6.43 -12.94 -4.51
C GLU A 95 7.67 -12.05 -4.62
N ALA A 96 7.49 -10.73 -4.53
CA ALA A 96 8.60 -9.79 -4.57
C ALA A 96 9.49 -9.90 -3.34
N ILE A 97 8.93 -10.05 -2.14
CA ILE A 97 9.71 -10.25 -0.90
C ILE A 97 10.54 -11.53 -1.03
N ASP A 98 9.93 -12.63 -1.47
CA ASP A 98 10.63 -13.90 -1.65
C ASP A 98 11.76 -13.77 -2.69
N PHE A 99 11.45 -13.18 -3.86
CA PHE A 99 12.42 -12.96 -4.93
C PHE A 99 13.61 -12.08 -4.51
N PHE A 100 13.36 -10.97 -3.81
CA PHE A 100 14.43 -10.09 -3.35
C PHE A 100 15.25 -10.69 -2.21
N THR A 101 14.63 -11.51 -1.35
CA THR A 101 15.33 -12.22 -0.27
C THR A 101 16.25 -13.31 -0.85
N GLU A 102 15.76 -14.09 -1.81
CA GLU A 102 16.54 -15.13 -2.50
C GLU A 102 17.79 -14.55 -3.19
N HIS A 103 17.67 -13.37 -3.79
CA HIS A 103 18.75 -12.72 -4.53
C HIS A 103 19.55 -11.70 -3.72
N LYS A 104 19.52 -11.79 -2.37
CA LYS A 104 20.34 -10.98 -1.44
C LYS A 104 20.10 -9.46 -1.56
N ALA A 105 18.88 -9.07 -1.91
CA ALA A 105 18.42 -7.68 -1.94
C ALA A 105 17.56 -7.35 -0.71
N ASP A 106 18.03 -7.77 0.47
CA ASP A 106 17.29 -7.73 1.75
C ASP A 106 16.75 -6.34 2.10
N ARG A 107 17.47 -5.28 1.71
CA ARG A 107 17.03 -3.90 1.94
C ARG A 107 15.69 -3.59 1.26
N ILE A 108 15.45 -4.16 0.07
CA ILE A 108 14.18 -3.99 -0.65
C ILE A 108 13.10 -4.83 0.02
N ALA A 109 13.38 -6.10 0.32
CA ALA A 109 12.45 -6.99 1.01
C ALA A 109 11.99 -6.42 2.35
N LEU A 110 12.90 -5.87 3.16
CA LEU A 110 12.59 -5.20 4.43
C LEU A 110 11.69 -3.97 4.26
N LYS A 111 11.84 -3.22 3.17
CA LYS A 111 10.94 -2.09 2.87
C LYS A 111 9.56 -2.52 2.40
N LEU A 112 9.45 -3.70 1.78
CA LEU A 112 8.17 -4.28 1.34
C LEU A 112 7.41 -4.95 2.49
N SER A 113 8.12 -5.50 3.49
CA SER A 113 7.53 -6.25 4.62
C SER A 113 6.37 -5.55 5.33
N PRO A 114 6.38 -4.22 5.59
CA PRO A 114 5.22 -3.54 6.17
C PRO A 114 3.94 -3.68 5.36
N LEU A 115 4.01 -3.75 4.02
CA LEU A 115 2.83 -3.95 3.18
C LEU A 115 2.26 -5.37 3.35
N GLN A 116 3.12 -6.36 3.51
CA GLN A 116 2.71 -7.73 3.81
C GLN A 116 2.06 -7.84 5.20
N GLN A 117 2.62 -7.17 6.22
CA GLN A 117 2.10 -7.16 7.59
C GLN A 117 0.68 -6.59 7.69
N VAL A 118 0.38 -5.56 6.90
CA VAL A 118 -0.99 -5.00 6.80
C VAL A 118 -1.90 -5.82 5.87
N GLY A 119 -1.45 -6.98 5.37
CA GLY A 119 -2.28 -7.88 4.57
C GLY A 119 -2.41 -7.57 3.10
N LEU A 120 -1.53 -6.75 2.54
CA LEU A 120 -1.51 -6.42 1.11
C LEU A 120 -0.57 -7.32 0.29
N GLY A 121 -0.20 -8.49 0.80
CA GLY A 121 0.71 -9.43 0.12
C GLY A 121 0.31 -9.76 -1.33
N TYR A 122 -1.00 -9.85 -1.60
CA TYR A 122 -1.56 -10.15 -2.92
C TYR A 122 -1.52 -8.99 -3.93
N VAL A 123 -1.28 -7.76 -3.48
CA VAL A 123 -1.31 -6.58 -4.34
C VAL A 123 -0.04 -6.54 -5.19
N ALA A 124 -0.20 -6.31 -6.51
CA ALA A 124 0.95 -6.19 -7.40
C ALA A 124 1.74 -4.90 -7.12
N LEU A 125 3.07 -4.98 -7.19
CA LEU A 125 3.97 -3.85 -6.89
C LEU A 125 3.63 -2.58 -7.71
N GLY A 126 3.34 -2.78 -8.99
CA GLY A 126 3.03 -1.76 -9.98
C GLY A 126 1.54 -1.43 -10.14
N GLN A 127 0.65 -2.00 -9.34
CA GLN A 127 -0.80 -1.72 -9.44
C GLN A 127 -1.07 -0.21 -9.35
N SER A 128 -2.01 0.29 -10.16
CA SER A 128 -2.35 1.72 -10.13
C SER A 128 -3.09 2.08 -8.84
N SER A 129 -2.76 3.23 -8.25
CA SER A 129 -3.42 3.70 -7.04
C SER A 129 -4.92 3.92 -7.22
N ASN A 130 -5.36 4.24 -8.44
CA ASN A 130 -6.77 4.46 -8.77
C ASN A 130 -7.59 3.17 -8.76
N THR A 131 -6.94 2.02 -8.87
CA THR A 131 -7.59 0.70 -8.88
C THR A 131 -7.67 0.07 -7.49
N LEU A 132 -7.12 0.72 -6.47
CA LEU A 132 -7.16 0.24 -5.10
C LEU A 132 -8.51 0.57 -4.47
N SER A 133 -9.07 -0.39 -3.74
CA SER A 133 -10.21 -0.16 -2.86
C SER A 133 -9.85 0.82 -1.73
N GLY A 134 -10.86 1.46 -1.14
CA GLY A 134 -10.67 2.35 0.00
C GLY A 134 -9.92 1.68 1.16
N GLY A 135 -10.25 0.42 1.46
CA GLY A 135 -9.57 -0.37 2.49
C GLY A 135 -8.11 -0.67 2.15
N GLU A 136 -7.78 -0.93 0.88
CA GLU A 136 -6.38 -1.11 0.46
C GLU A 136 -5.58 0.18 0.57
N ALA A 137 -6.14 1.31 0.12
CA ALA A 137 -5.50 2.62 0.23
C ALA A 137 -5.21 2.99 1.69
N GLN A 138 -6.16 2.71 2.58
CA GLN A 138 -5.98 2.89 4.02
C GLN A 138 -4.83 2.03 4.57
N ARG A 139 -4.78 0.74 4.19
CA ARG A 139 -3.71 -0.17 4.64
C ARG A 139 -2.33 0.21 4.09
N ILE A 140 -2.23 0.73 2.85
CA ILE A 140 -0.98 1.30 2.33
C ILE A 140 -0.51 2.47 3.20
N LYS A 141 -1.43 3.35 3.61
CA LYS A 141 -1.11 4.49 4.49
C LYS A 141 -0.60 3.98 5.84
N LEU A 142 -1.25 2.98 6.45
CA LEU A 142 -0.78 2.33 7.69
C LEU A 142 0.64 1.76 7.53
N ALA A 143 0.89 1.00 6.47
CA ALA A 143 2.20 0.42 6.19
C ALA A 143 3.30 1.49 6.08
N SER A 144 3.00 2.69 5.57
CA SER A 144 3.97 3.79 5.49
C SER A 144 4.42 4.30 6.87
N PHE A 145 3.56 4.26 7.89
CA PHE A 145 3.91 4.61 9.27
C PHE A 145 4.63 3.46 9.98
N LEU A 146 4.30 2.20 9.63
CA LEU A 146 5.03 1.03 10.13
C LEU A 146 6.45 0.93 9.53
N GLY A 147 6.66 1.36 8.28
CA GLY A 147 7.97 1.34 7.62
C GLY A 147 8.90 2.49 8.02
N LYS A 148 8.35 3.64 8.44
CA LYS A 148 9.14 4.66 9.14
C LYS A 148 9.58 4.04 10.46
N GLY A 149 10.88 3.99 10.75
CA GLY A 149 11.43 3.42 11.99
C GLY A 149 10.89 4.13 13.25
N ASN A 150 11.56 3.97 14.40
CA ASN A 150 11.12 4.69 15.61
C ASN A 150 11.17 6.20 15.39
N THR A 151 10.02 6.81 15.12
CA THR A 151 9.86 8.26 15.11
C THR A 151 9.74 8.72 16.56
N PRO A 152 10.51 9.74 16.98
CA PRO A 152 10.38 10.28 18.33
C PRO A 152 9.00 10.91 18.56
N GLU A 153 8.35 11.37 17.50
CA GLU A 153 6.99 11.91 17.54
C GLU A 153 5.95 10.82 17.75
N LYS A 154 5.18 10.97 18.84
CA LYS A 154 3.96 10.20 19.06
C LYS A 154 2.83 10.84 18.27
N VAL A 155 2.01 10.00 17.65
CA VAL A 155 0.97 10.41 16.70
C VAL A 155 -0.34 9.81 17.17
N LEU A 156 -1.40 10.61 17.16
CA LEU A 156 -2.76 10.15 17.35
C LEU A 156 -3.36 9.82 15.98
N PHE A 157 -3.71 8.56 15.78
CA PHE A 157 -4.45 8.12 14.60
C PHE A 157 -5.95 8.10 14.91
N ILE A 158 -6.74 8.62 13.99
CA ILE A 158 -8.21 8.57 14.08
C ILE A 158 -8.71 7.81 12.85
N PHE A 159 -9.47 6.75 13.08
CA PHE A 159 -10.10 5.94 12.04
C PHE A 159 -11.61 6.05 12.15
N ASP A 160 -12.25 6.23 11.00
CA ASP A 160 -13.70 6.27 10.86
C ASP A 160 -14.14 5.00 10.10
N GLU A 161 -14.81 4.10 10.80
CA GLU A 161 -15.28 2.78 10.34
C GLU A 161 -14.28 2.01 9.47
N PRO A 162 -13.07 1.72 9.98
CA PRO A 162 -12.01 1.09 9.20
C PRO A 162 -12.31 -0.36 8.79
N THR A 163 -13.34 -1.01 9.36
CA THR A 163 -13.75 -2.36 8.96
C THR A 163 -14.81 -2.41 7.87
N THR A 164 -15.32 -1.28 7.40
CA THR A 164 -16.35 -1.24 6.36
C THR A 164 -15.88 -1.94 5.08
N GLY A 165 -16.60 -3.00 4.69
CA GLY A 165 -16.29 -3.82 3.52
C GLY A 165 -15.14 -4.82 3.69
N LEU A 166 -14.60 -5.00 4.91
CA LEU A 166 -13.55 -5.99 5.17
C LEU A 166 -14.12 -7.36 5.53
N HIS A 167 -13.52 -8.40 4.96
CA HIS A 167 -13.76 -9.78 5.38
C HIS A 167 -13.14 -10.04 6.76
N PHE A 168 -13.71 -10.98 7.55
CA PHE A 168 -13.26 -11.29 8.92
C PHE A 168 -11.75 -11.57 9.03
N HIS A 169 -11.18 -12.22 8.03
CA HIS A 169 -9.74 -12.50 8.01
C HIS A 169 -8.89 -11.21 7.92
N ASP A 170 -9.36 -10.19 7.19
CA ASP A 170 -8.64 -8.93 7.02
C ASP A 170 -8.83 -7.98 8.22
N ILE A 171 -9.91 -8.14 8.99
CA ILE A 171 -10.08 -7.45 10.29
C ILE A 171 -8.92 -7.82 11.23
N ASN A 172 -8.55 -9.09 11.31
CA ASN A 172 -7.42 -9.52 12.13
C ASN A 172 -6.09 -8.89 11.68
N LYS A 173 -5.88 -8.74 10.37
CA LYS A 173 -4.68 -8.07 9.84
C LYS A 173 -4.66 -6.58 10.16
N LEU A 174 -5.82 -5.93 10.11
CA LEU A 174 -6.00 -4.54 10.54
C LEU A 174 -5.68 -4.37 12.03
N LEU A 175 -6.22 -5.24 12.89
CA LEU A 175 -5.94 -5.23 14.33
C LEU A 175 -4.44 -5.41 14.62
N ASN A 176 -3.78 -6.36 13.94
CA ASN A 176 -2.32 -6.53 14.05
C ASN A 176 -1.56 -5.25 13.66
N SER A 177 -2.05 -4.52 12.66
CA SER A 177 -1.48 -3.24 12.25
C SER A 177 -1.66 -2.16 13.31
N PHE A 178 -2.81 -2.14 13.98
CA PHE A 178 -3.08 -1.24 15.12
C PHE A 178 -2.16 -1.55 16.30
N TYR A 179 -2.01 -2.82 16.67
CA TYR A 179 -1.09 -3.23 17.74
C TYR A 179 0.35 -2.81 17.43
N ALA A 180 0.82 -3.02 16.20
CA ALA A 180 2.16 -2.60 15.81
C ALA A 180 2.38 -1.07 15.90
N LEU A 181 1.34 -0.26 15.66
CA LEU A 181 1.41 1.19 15.88
C LEU A 181 1.41 1.55 17.38
N ILE A 182 0.58 0.88 18.18
CA ILE A 182 0.51 1.09 19.63
C ILE A 182 1.83 0.69 20.31
N GLU A 183 2.46 -0.41 19.89
CA GLU A 183 3.78 -0.85 20.38
C GLU A 183 4.89 0.18 20.11
N LYS A 184 4.78 0.93 19.00
CA LYS A 184 5.67 2.08 18.73
C LYS A 184 5.35 3.31 19.60
N GLY A 185 4.32 3.23 20.44
CA GLY A 185 3.86 4.27 21.36
C GLY A 185 2.92 5.30 20.73
N HIS A 186 2.30 4.98 19.60
CA HIS A 186 1.21 5.78 19.04
C HIS A 186 -0.11 5.51 19.76
N SER A 187 -1.09 6.38 19.57
CA SER A 187 -2.45 6.20 20.10
C SER A 187 -3.44 6.12 18.95
N ILE A 188 -4.50 5.33 19.14
CA ILE A 188 -5.52 5.10 18.11
C ILE A 188 -6.89 5.39 18.71
N ILE A 189 -7.68 6.19 18.02
CA ILE A 189 -9.12 6.35 18.23
C ILE A 189 -9.81 5.76 17.01
N CYS A 190 -10.78 4.89 17.25
CA CYS A 190 -11.50 4.21 16.20
C CYS A 190 -13.00 4.37 16.43
N ILE A 191 -13.70 4.88 15.42
CA ILE A 191 -15.16 4.88 15.36
C ILE A 191 -15.55 3.56 14.70
N GLU A 192 -16.26 2.71 15.43
CA GLU A 192 -16.62 1.38 14.96
C GLU A 192 -17.98 0.93 15.46
N HIS A 193 -18.61 0.07 14.67
CA HIS A 193 -19.80 -0.69 15.04
C HIS A 193 -19.52 -2.20 15.05
N ASN A 194 -18.34 -2.62 14.59
CA ASN A 194 -17.95 -4.03 14.53
C ASN A 194 -17.45 -4.55 15.89
N MET A 195 -18.18 -5.52 16.46
CA MET A 195 -17.86 -6.12 17.76
C MET A 195 -16.51 -6.84 17.79
N ASP A 196 -15.98 -7.32 16.66
CA ASP A 196 -14.66 -7.96 16.63
C ASP A 196 -13.53 -6.97 16.87
N VAL A 197 -13.73 -5.68 16.58
CA VAL A 197 -12.78 -4.61 16.91
C VAL A 197 -13.05 -4.05 18.30
N ILE A 198 -14.31 -3.79 18.64
CA ILE A 198 -14.69 -3.19 19.93
C ILE A 198 -14.20 -4.04 21.12
N LYS A 199 -14.33 -5.38 21.03
CA LYS A 199 -13.88 -6.28 22.10
C LYS A 199 -12.36 -6.27 22.31
N CYS A 200 -11.60 -5.81 21.32
CA CYS A 200 -10.13 -5.78 21.32
C CYS A 200 -9.57 -4.43 21.79
N ALA A 201 -10.42 -3.44 22.08
CA ALA A 201 -10.02 -2.12 22.51
C ALA A 201 -9.66 -2.08 24.00
N ASP A 202 -8.65 -1.29 24.36
CA ASP A 202 -8.29 -1.05 25.76
C ASP A 202 -9.33 -0.20 26.50
N TRP A 203 -10.07 0.63 25.77
CA TRP A 203 -11.08 1.55 26.28
C TRP A 203 -12.20 1.76 25.24
N VAL A 204 -13.45 1.84 25.71
CA VAL A 204 -14.64 2.06 24.90
C VAL A 204 -15.42 3.23 25.47
N ILE A 205 -15.84 4.14 24.58
CA ILE A 205 -16.78 5.23 24.87
C ILE A 205 -18.02 4.95 24.03
N ASP A 206 -19.14 4.65 24.69
CA ASP A 206 -20.41 4.40 24.04
C ASP A 206 -21.27 5.66 24.04
N LEU A 207 -21.82 6.02 22.88
CA LEU A 207 -22.60 7.22 22.67
C LEU A 207 -24.04 6.85 22.32
N GLY A 208 -24.99 7.51 22.96
CA GLY A 208 -26.41 7.18 22.78
C GLY A 208 -27.31 8.07 23.62
N PRO A 209 -28.45 7.56 24.13
CA PRO A 209 -28.99 6.19 24.00
C PRO A 209 -29.68 5.90 22.65
N LYS A 210 -29.90 6.93 21.82
CA LYS A 210 -30.43 6.81 20.44
C LYS A 210 -29.60 7.65 19.48
N GLY A 211 -29.91 7.58 18.18
CA GLY A 211 -29.39 8.52 17.19
C GLY A 211 -30.19 9.83 17.11
N GLY A 212 -29.63 10.83 16.42
CA GLY A 212 -30.25 12.13 16.18
C GLY A 212 -30.42 12.97 17.45
N ASP A 213 -31.50 13.74 17.55
CA ASP A 213 -31.79 14.65 18.68
C ASP A 213 -31.97 13.94 20.03
N LYS A 214 -32.04 12.61 20.03
CA LYS A 214 -32.18 11.77 21.24
C LYS A 214 -30.88 11.06 21.61
N GLY A 215 -29.76 11.50 21.03
CA GLY A 215 -28.41 11.01 21.29
C GLY A 215 -27.48 12.09 21.82
N GLY A 216 -26.18 11.84 21.71
CA GLY A 216 -25.13 12.80 22.08
C GLY A 216 -24.69 12.75 23.54
N GLU A 217 -25.18 11.77 24.31
CA GLU A 217 -24.75 11.52 25.68
C GLU A 217 -23.77 10.34 25.74
N ILE A 218 -22.82 10.40 26.67
CA ILE A 218 -21.96 9.25 26.99
C ILE A 218 -22.79 8.30 27.86
N VAL A 219 -23.13 7.14 27.28
CA VAL A 219 -23.92 6.11 27.96
C VAL A 219 -23.01 5.17 28.76
N PHE A 220 -21.78 4.97 28.29
CA PHE A 220 -20.78 4.18 28.96
C PHE A 220 -19.36 4.67 28.64
N GLU A 221 -18.47 4.54 29.62
CA GLU A 221 -17.04 4.73 29.44
C GLU A 221 -16.27 3.71 30.30
N GLY A 222 -15.39 2.92 29.69
CA GLY A 222 -14.60 1.92 30.40
C GLY A 222 -14.04 0.81 29.51
N THR A 223 -13.57 -0.27 30.13
CA THR A 223 -13.07 -1.44 29.39
C THR A 223 -14.22 -2.26 28.79
N PRO A 224 -14.00 -3.02 27.70
CA PRO A 224 -15.03 -3.87 27.10
C PRO A 224 -15.72 -4.84 28.10
N GLU A 225 -15.00 -5.36 29.09
CA GLU A 225 -15.58 -6.26 30.10
C GLU A 225 -16.54 -5.55 31.06
N LYS A 226 -16.34 -4.25 31.28
CA LYS A 226 -17.26 -3.43 32.08
C LYS A 226 -18.50 -3.05 31.27
N LEU A 227 -18.38 -2.89 29.95
CA LEU A 227 -19.51 -2.58 29.07
C LEU A 227 -20.58 -3.66 29.13
N ILE A 228 -20.18 -4.95 29.15
CA ILE A 228 -21.10 -6.09 29.21
C ILE A 228 -21.90 -6.14 30.54
N LYS A 229 -21.40 -5.50 31.60
CA LYS A 229 -22.03 -5.47 32.93
C LYS A 229 -22.94 -4.28 33.16
N ASN A 230 -22.95 -3.31 32.25
CA ASN A 230 -23.76 -2.11 32.30
C ASN A 230 -25.14 -2.36 31.70
#